data_AF-A0A7Y4U4U3-F1
#
_entry.id   AF-A0A7Y4U4U3-F1
#
_cell.length_a   1.000
_cell.length_b   1.000
_cell.length_c   1.000
_cell.angle_alpha   90.00
_cell.angle_beta   90.00
_cell.angle_gamma   90.00
#
_symmetry.space_group_name_H-M   'P 1'
#
loop_
_entity.id
_entity.type
_entity.pdbx_description
1 polymer ?
#
loop_
_entity_poly.entity_id
_entity_poly.type
_entity_poly.pdbx_seq_one_letter_code
_entity_poly.pdbx_strand_id
1 'polypeptide(L)'
;MEKHEQAIPSFEKFFTDSANNPFLKIFKDLNAPLCGSLKQGAEQYLHTTEEWGKKALELNEKLTAWAKETPLSSVFETQRSVASQMIGNSIALARKAWKIEEKEHHAKKD
;
A
#
# COMPACT_ATOMS: atom_id res chain seq x y z
N MET A 1 18.33 -21.15 54.32
CA MET A 1 18.35 -21.60 52.91
C MET A 1 16.97 -21.38 52.35
N GLU A 2 16.70 -20.18 51.81
CA GLU A 2 15.43 -19.91 51.14
C GLU A 2 15.74 -19.55 49.68
N LYS A 3 15.32 -20.43 48.77
CA LYS A 3 15.49 -20.27 47.33
C LYS A 3 14.44 -19.28 46.83
N HIS A 4 14.84 -18.05 46.58
CA HIS A 4 14.04 -17.14 45.76
C HIS A 4 14.26 -17.49 44.29
N GLU A 5 13.46 -18.43 43.77
CA GLU A 5 13.36 -18.68 42.33
C GLU A 5 12.50 -17.56 41.72
N GLN A 6 13.17 -16.53 41.20
CA GLN A 6 12.53 -15.49 40.41
C GLN A 6 11.92 -16.12 39.16
N ALA A 7 10.60 -16.24 39.15
CA ALA A 7 9.85 -16.61 37.96
C ALA A 7 10.00 -15.53 36.90
N ILE A 8 10.84 -15.80 35.90
CA ILE A 8 10.98 -14.99 34.70
C ILE A 8 9.62 -15.06 33.96
N PRO A 9 8.90 -13.95 33.76
CA PRO A 9 7.67 -14.00 33.00
C PRO A 9 7.97 -14.41 31.55
N SER A 10 7.39 -15.53 31.11
CA SER A 10 7.54 -16.05 29.75
C SER A 10 7.07 -15.02 28.72
N PHE A 11 7.90 -14.77 27.70
CA PHE A 11 7.63 -13.89 26.57
C PHE A 11 6.29 -14.19 25.86
N GLU A 12 5.82 -15.43 25.91
CA GLU A 12 4.54 -15.82 25.31
C GLU A 12 3.33 -15.13 25.95
N LYS A 13 3.41 -14.80 27.25
CA LYS A 13 2.32 -14.05 27.94
C LYS A 13 2.17 -12.63 27.43
N PHE A 14 3.20 -12.06 26.79
CA PHE A 14 3.09 -10.73 26.18
C PHE A 14 2.20 -10.74 24.92
N PHE A 15 2.13 -11.83 24.16
CA PHE A 15 1.35 -11.86 22.91
C PHE A 15 -0.01 -12.57 23.05
N THR A 16 -0.19 -13.39 24.08
CA THR A 16 -1.41 -14.20 24.26
C THR A 16 -2.48 -13.50 25.09
N ASP A 17 -2.14 -12.54 25.93
CA ASP A 17 -3.11 -11.79 26.72
C ASP A 17 -3.69 -10.60 25.93
N SER A 18 -4.54 -10.92 24.96
CA SER A 18 -5.17 -9.94 24.08
C SER A 18 -6.05 -8.92 24.82
N ALA A 19 -6.46 -9.21 26.07
CA ALA A 19 -7.35 -8.36 26.84
C ALA A 19 -6.63 -7.21 27.55
N ASN A 20 -5.33 -7.35 27.84
CA ASN A 20 -4.58 -6.39 28.68
C ASN A 20 -3.36 -5.78 27.98
N ASN A 21 -3.19 -6.02 26.68
CA ASN A 21 -2.04 -5.50 25.95
C ASN A 21 -2.29 -4.06 25.44
N PRO A 22 -1.56 -3.04 25.96
CA PRO A 22 -1.77 -1.64 25.62
C PRO A 22 -1.61 -1.34 24.13
N PHE A 23 -0.81 -2.14 23.40
CA PHE A 23 -0.64 -1.99 21.95
C PHE A 23 -1.92 -2.33 21.18
N LEU A 24 -2.59 -3.43 21.51
CA LEU A 24 -3.83 -3.85 20.85
C LEU A 24 -4.98 -2.88 21.11
N LYS A 25 -5.01 -2.27 22.30
CA LYS A 25 -5.95 -1.21 22.64
C LYS A 25 -5.74 0.03 21.76
N ILE A 26 -4.49 0.45 21.56
CA ILE A 26 -4.15 1.56 20.66
C ILE A 26 -4.61 1.24 19.22
N PHE A 27 -4.34 0.04 18.70
CA PHE A 27 -4.82 -0.37 17.36
C PHE A 27 -6.35 -0.38 17.26
N LYS A 28 -7.05 -0.84 18.29
CA LYS A 28 -8.52 -0.89 18.33
C LYS A 28 -9.16 0.50 18.44
N ASP A 29 -8.60 1.39 19.26
CA ASP A 29 -9.08 2.76 19.43
C ASP A 29 -8.76 3.62 18.19
N LEU A 30 -7.66 3.32 17.49
CA LEU A 30 -7.31 3.91 16.20
C LEU A 30 -8.27 3.45 15.08
N ASN A 31 -8.77 2.21 15.10
CA ASN A 31 -9.64 1.66 14.05
C ASN A 31 -10.95 2.46 13.84
N ALA A 32 -11.44 3.18 14.86
CA ALA A 32 -12.71 3.92 14.80
C ALA A 32 -12.65 5.26 14.03
N PRO A 33 -11.67 6.17 14.25
CA PRO A 33 -11.51 7.41 13.46
C PRO A 33 -10.73 7.24 12.15
N LEU A 34 -10.08 6.09 11.93
CA LEU A 34 -9.17 5.88 10.80
C LEU A 34 -9.88 5.62 9.46
N CYS A 35 -11.07 5.02 9.43
CA CYS A 35 -11.66 4.53 8.18
C CYS A 35 -11.99 5.63 7.14
N GLY A 36 -12.35 6.84 7.57
CA GLY A 36 -12.70 7.93 6.67
C GLY A 36 -11.48 8.66 6.11
N SER A 37 -10.58 9.09 6.99
CA SER A 37 -9.37 9.85 6.66
C SER A 37 -8.30 9.00 5.97
N LEU A 38 -8.14 7.71 6.35
CA LEU A 38 -7.26 6.80 5.61
C LEU A 38 -7.79 6.52 4.22
N LYS A 39 -9.11 6.42 4.03
CA LYS A 39 -9.65 6.14 2.69
C LYS A 39 -9.39 7.31 1.74
N GLN A 40 -9.58 8.54 2.20
CA GLN A 40 -9.18 9.74 1.44
C GLN A 40 -7.67 9.84 1.23
N GLY A 41 -6.86 9.55 2.26
CA GLY A 41 -5.40 9.54 2.15
C GLY A 41 -4.91 8.46 1.18
N ALA A 42 -5.49 7.26 1.22
CA ALA A 42 -5.21 6.16 0.31
C ALA A 42 -5.62 6.52 -1.12
N GLU A 43 -6.77 7.16 -1.31
CA GLU A 43 -7.20 7.66 -2.62
C GLU A 43 -6.23 8.69 -3.20
N GLN A 44 -5.85 9.70 -2.42
CA GLN A 44 -4.86 10.71 -2.84
C GLN A 44 -3.48 10.08 -3.08
N TYR A 45 -3.05 9.14 -2.25
CA TYR A 45 -1.79 8.44 -2.41
C TYR A 45 -1.78 7.58 -3.67
N LEU A 46 -2.86 6.83 -3.94
CA LEU A 46 -3.02 6.02 -5.14
C LEU A 46 -3.06 6.87 -6.40
N HIS A 47 -3.76 8.01 -6.37
CA HIS A 47 -3.77 8.95 -7.47
C HIS A 47 -2.38 9.55 -7.73
N THR A 48 -1.70 9.99 -6.67
CA THR A 48 -0.35 10.55 -6.77
C THR A 48 0.64 9.52 -7.29
N THR A 49 0.62 8.29 -6.77
CA THR A 49 1.50 7.22 -7.24
C THR A 49 1.20 6.81 -8.68
N GLU A 50 -0.06 6.88 -9.14
CA GLU A 50 -0.42 6.71 -10.54
C GLU A 50 0.25 7.77 -11.43
N GLU A 51 0.11 9.05 -11.08
CA GLU A 51 0.70 10.15 -11.85
C GLU A 51 2.23 10.07 -11.88
N TRP A 52 2.86 9.80 -10.73
CA TRP A 52 4.30 9.63 -10.63
C TRP A 52 4.78 8.42 -11.42
N GLY A 53 4.05 7.30 -11.36
CA GLY A 53 4.34 6.11 -12.16
C GLY A 53 4.31 6.40 -13.66
N LYS A 54 3.30 7.11 -14.15
CA LYS A 54 3.20 7.54 -15.55
C LYS A 54 4.35 8.46 -15.96
N LYS A 55 4.63 9.49 -15.15
CA LYS A 55 5.76 10.42 -15.39
C LYS A 55 7.11 9.71 -15.39
N ALA A 56 7.31 8.74 -14.50
CA ALA A 56 8.53 7.94 -14.46
C ALA A 56 8.70 7.09 -15.72
N LEU A 57 7.63 6.50 -16.25
CA LEU A 57 7.66 5.76 -17.52
C LEU A 57 7.94 6.68 -18.72
N GLU A 58 7.38 7.89 -18.75
CA GLU A 58 7.69 8.90 -19.78
C GLU A 58 9.14 9.35 -19.73
N LEU A 59 9.65 9.61 -18.52
CA LEU A 59 11.06 9.97 -18.32
C LEU A 59 11.97 8.82 -18.74
N ASN A 60 11.62 7.57 -18.39
CA ASN A 60 12.34 6.39 -18.84
C ASN A 60 12.37 6.30 -20.37
N GLU A 61 11.28 6.62 -21.08
CA GLU A 61 11.26 6.68 -22.55
C GLU A 61 12.25 7.69 -23.12
N LYS A 62 12.26 8.89 -22.55
CA LYS A 62 13.14 9.97 -23.00
C LYS A 62 14.60 9.60 -22.77
N LEU A 63 14.90 8.98 -21.62
CA LEU A 63 16.24 8.54 -21.26
C LEU A 63 16.69 7.29 -22.03
N THR A 64 15.76 6.48 -22.52
CA THR A 64 16.03 5.28 -23.33
C THR A 64 15.80 5.50 -24.82
N ALA A 65 15.58 6.76 -25.25
CA ALA A 65 15.36 7.07 -26.66
C ALA A 65 16.54 6.65 -27.55
N TRP A 66 17.77 6.68 -27.03
CA TRP A 66 18.96 6.17 -27.71
C TRP A 66 18.87 4.66 -28.00
N ALA A 67 18.20 3.90 -27.13
CA ALA A 67 18.07 2.46 -27.27
C ALA A 67 17.13 2.07 -28.41
N LYS A 68 16.28 3.01 -28.90
CA LYS A 68 15.41 2.81 -30.07
C LYS A 68 16.19 2.56 -31.35
N GLU A 69 17.44 3.05 -31.43
CA GLU A 69 18.33 2.83 -32.57
C GLU A 69 19.16 1.54 -32.43
N THR A 70 18.97 0.79 -31.33
CA THR A 70 19.71 -0.44 -31.04
C THR A 70 18.83 -1.68 -31.15
N PRO A 71 19.40 -2.87 -31.37
CA PRO A 71 18.66 -4.13 -31.31
C PRO A 71 18.00 -4.41 -29.95
N LEU A 72 18.38 -3.67 -28.89
CA LEU A 72 17.82 -3.79 -27.56
C LEU A 72 16.52 -3.00 -27.36
N SER A 73 16.04 -2.25 -28.35
CA SER A 73 14.79 -1.47 -28.27
C SER A 73 13.61 -2.30 -27.75
N SER A 74 13.43 -3.50 -28.29
CA SER A 74 12.32 -4.39 -27.93
C SER A 74 12.36 -4.82 -26.46
N VAL A 75 13.55 -4.93 -25.87
CA VAL A 75 13.73 -5.28 -24.45
C VAL A 75 13.26 -4.14 -23.57
N PHE A 76 13.67 -2.90 -23.87
CA PHE A 76 13.25 -1.72 -23.11
C PHE A 76 11.76 -1.42 -23.28
N GLU A 77 11.21 -1.61 -24.48
CA GLU A 77 9.76 -1.50 -24.72
C GLU A 77 8.98 -2.54 -23.92
N THR A 78 9.47 -3.79 -23.89
CA THR A 78 8.85 -4.86 -23.08
C THR A 78 8.94 -4.53 -21.60
N GLN A 79 10.09 -4.07 -21.11
CA GLN A 79 10.28 -3.68 -19.71
C GLN A 79 9.31 -2.56 -19.31
N ARG A 80 9.16 -1.54 -20.17
CA ARG A 80 8.21 -0.44 -19.97
C ARG A 80 6.76 -0.93 -19.98
N SER A 81 6.40 -1.81 -20.92
CA SER A 81 5.05 -2.38 -21.01
C SER A 81 4.69 -3.16 -19.75
N VAL A 82 5.58 -4.04 -19.29
CA VAL A 82 5.39 -4.81 -18.05
C VAL A 82 5.29 -3.89 -16.84
N ALA A 83 6.17 -2.89 -16.71
CA ALA A 83 6.12 -1.93 -15.62
C ALA A 83 4.81 -1.12 -15.62
N SER A 84 4.34 -0.67 -16.79
CA SER A 84 3.07 0.03 -16.95
C SER A 84 1.88 -0.83 -16.51
N GLN A 85 1.84 -2.09 -16.95
CA GLN A 85 0.80 -3.04 -16.55
C GLN A 85 0.84 -3.32 -15.05
N MET A 86 2.02 -3.50 -14.46
CA MET A 86 2.16 -3.71 -13.02
C MET A 86 1.65 -2.51 -12.23
N ILE A 87 2.02 -1.28 -12.60
CA ILE A 87 1.53 -0.06 -11.93
C ILE A 87 0.00 0.01 -12.02
N GLY A 88 -0.57 -0.14 -13.22
CA GLY A 88 -2.02 -0.11 -13.43
C GLY A 88 -2.76 -1.18 -12.62
N ASN A 89 -2.27 -2.42 -12.64
CA ASN A 89 -2.87 -3.53 -11.91
C ASN A 89 -2.78 -3.32 -10.38
N SER A 90 -1.65 -2.80 -9.89
CA SER A 90 -1.45 -2.51 -8.47
C SER A 90 -2.44 -1.46 -7.98
N ILE A 91 -2.63 -0.39 -8.76
CA ILE A 91 -3.56 0.69 -8.43
C ILE A 91 -5.01 0.19 -8.49
N ALA A 92 -5.37 -0.60 -9.49
CA ALA A 92 -6.69 -1.19 -9.61
C ALA A 92 -7.00 -2.13 -8.42
N LEU A 93 -6.04 -2.98 -8.03
CA LEU A 93 -6.18 -3.85 -6.86
C LEU A 93 -6.27 -3.04 -5.57
N ALA A 94 -5.48 -1.98 -5.43
CA ALA A 94 -5.52 -1.13 -4.26
C ALA A 94 -6.86 -0.36 -4.17
N ARG A 95 -7.40 0.16 -5.27
CA ARG A 95 -8.73 0.79 -5.30
C ARG A 95 -9.83 -0.18 -4.85
N LYS A 96 -9.77 -1.43 -5.31
CA LYS A 96 -10.68 -2.50 -4.89
C LYS A 96 -10.50 -2.86 -3.41
N ALA A 97 -9.27 -3.01 -2.95
CA ALA A 97 -8.94 -3.34 -1.56
C ALA A 97 -9.44 -2.25 -0.59
N TRP A 98 -9.32 -0.98 -0.96
CA TRP A 98 -9.79 0.16 -0.18
C TRP A 98 -11.28 0.52 -0.43
N LYS A 99 -11.99 -0.27 -1.26
CA LYS A 99 -13.38 -0.03 -1.69
C LYS A 99 -13.62 1.41 -2.17
N ILE A 100 -12.63 2.05 -2.79
CA ILE A 100 -12.71 3.47 -3.16
C ILE A 100 -13.80 3.69 -4.24
N GLU A 101 -14.02 2.69 -5.10
CA GLU A 101 -15.02 2.69 -6.17
C GLU A 101 -16.49 2.75 -5.69
N GLU A 102 -16.79 2.47 -4.41
CA GLU A 102 -18.17 2.47 -3.89
C GLU A 102 -18.79 3.88 -3.75
N LYS A 103 -17.99 4.95 -3.87
CA LYS A 103 -18.47 6.33 -3.64
C LYS A 103 -18.96 7.07 -4.88
N GLU A 104 -18.64 6.64 -6.10
CA GLU A 104 -19.09 7.36 -7.30
C GLU A 104 -20.56 7.08 -7.67
N HIS A 105 -21.16 5.99 -7.17
CA HIS A 105 -22.56 5.63 -7.49
C HIS A 105 -23.64 6.26 -6.60
N HIS A 106 -23.27 6.99 -5.54
CA HIS A 106 -24.24 7.63 -4.63
C HIS A 106 -24.33 9.15 -4.74
N ALA A 107 -23.50 9.80 -5.57
CA ALA A 107 -23.53 11.25 -5.80
C ALA A 107 -24.34 11.68 -7.05
N LYS A 108 -25.09 10.75 -7.67
CA LYS A 108 -26.11 11.04 -8.68
C LYS A 108 -27.43 10.37 -8.28
N LYS A 109 -28.12 10.99 -7.34
CA LYS A 109 -29.57 10.90 -7.22
C LYS A 109 -30.08 12.27 -6.79
N ASP A 110 -30.58 12.96 -7.80
CA ASP A 110 -31.63 13.98 -7.80
C ASP A 110 -31.43 15.25 -6.96
#